data_AF-A0A9P9QJ23-F1
#
_entry.id   AF-A0A9P9QJ23-F1
#
_cell.length_a   1.000
_cell.length_b   1.000
_cell.length_c   1.000
_cell.angle_alpha   90.00
_cell.angle_beta   90.00
_cell.angle_gamma   90.00
#
_symmetry.space_group_name_H-M   'P 1'
#
loop_
_entity.id
_entity.type
_entity.pdbx_description
1 polymer ?
#
loop_
_entity_poly.entity_id
_entity_poly.type
_entity_poly.pdbx_seq_one_letter_code
_entity_poly.pdbx_strand_id
1 'polypeptide(L)'
;MNFCQALISPSPPKQLLAKYFSSSPEITEHGPKDGCEEYFQIMTDVLEMSLSHVAFPRAEEGIIVDAAVGMVSVVGKGRFRSRKTKKGWDEIFIYRFSEFDEEVRVRHEEI
;
A
#
# COMPACT_ATOMS: atom_id res chain seq x y z
N MET A 1 11.48 -3.24 4.73
CA MET A 1 10.03 -3.52 4.73
C MET A 1 9.68 -4.37 3.52
N ASN A 2 9.06 -5.54 3.72
CA ASN A 2 8.72 -6.50 2.65
C ASN A 2 7.32 -6.26 2.06
N PHE A 3 6.51 -5.38 2.65
CA PHE A 3 5.15 -5.08 2.20
C PHE A 3 5.10 -4.45 0.80
N CYS A 4 5.81 -3.33 0.57
CA CYS A 4 5.81 -2.67 -0.74
C CYS A 4 6.34 -3.60 -1.85
N GLN A 5 7.33 -4.44 -1.53
CA GLN A 5 7.83 -5.45 -2.47
C GLN A 5 6.75 -6.51 -2.79
N ALA A 6 5.93 -6.90 -1.81
CA ALA A 6 4.81 -7.81 -2.03
C ALA A 6 3.74 -7.22 -2.95
N LEU A 7 3.56 -5.89 -3.01
CA LEU A 7 2.62 -5.24 -3.93
C LEU A 7 3.02 -5.37 -5.41
N ILE A 8 4.30 -5.66 -5.72
CA ILE A 8 4.76 -5.89 -7.10
C ILE A 8 4.17 -7.18 -7.67
N SER A 9 3.96 -8.19 -6.81
CA SER A 9 3.34 -9.47 -7.16
C SER A 9 2.43 -9.91 -6.01
N PRO A 10 1.25 -9.28 -5.86
CA PRO A 10 0.44 -9.42 -4.66
C PRO A 10 -0.18 -10.81 -4.56
N SER A 11 -0.10 -11.39 -3.36
CA SER A 11 -0.98 -12.48 -2.93
C SER A 11 -2.44 -11.99 -2.85
N PRO A 12 -3.44 -12.88 -2.79
CA PRO A 12 -4.84 -12.48 -2.59
C PRO A 12 -5.00 -11.53 -1.38
N PRO A 13 -5.90 -10.53 -1.44
CA PRO A 13 -6.02 -9.47 -0.43
C PRO A 13 -6.04 -9.98 1.02
N LYS A 14 -6.86 -10.99 1.31
CA LYS A 14 -6.95 -11.60 2.64
C LYS A 14 -5.59 -12.14 3.16
N GLN A 15 -4.77 -12.72 2.29
CA GLN A 15 -3.45 -13.25 2.66
C GLN A 15 -2.43 -12.12 2.83
N LEU A 16 -2.50 -11.10 1.98
CA LEU A 16 -1.65 -9.91 2.08
C LEU A 16 -1.91 -9.19 3.41
N LEU A 17 -3.19 -8.93 3.72
CA LEU A 17 -3.61 -8.26 4.95
C LEU A 17 -3.22 -9.05 6.19
N ALA A 18 -3.52 -10.35 6.24
CA ALA A 18 -3.16 -11.19 7.39
C ALA A 18 -1.65 -11.25 7.67
N LYS A 19 -0.81 -11.03 6.65
CA LYS A 19 0.64 -11.07 6.75
C LYS A 19 1.25 -9.75 7.22
N TYR A 20 0.72 -8.62 6.77
CA TYR A 20 1.37 -7.31 6.96
C TYR A 20 0.61 -6.34 7.87
N PHE A 21 -0.68 -6.60 8.13
CA PHE A 21 -1.52 -5.75 8.96
C PHE A 21 -1.95 -6.48 10.24
N SER A 22 -2.25 -5.69 11.27
CA SER A 22 -2.88 -6.17 12.49
C SER A 22 -4.33 -6.63 12.24
N SER A 23 -5.02 -7.15 13.26
CA SER A 23 -6.39 -7.69 13.13
C SER A 23 -7.47 -6.64 12.81
N SER A 24 -7.19 -5.35 13.02
CA SER A 24 -8.14 -4.27 12.77
C SER A 24 -7.39 -3.01 12.34
N PRO A 25 -6.79 -3.02 11.14
CA PRO A 25 -6.05 -1.88 10.65
C PRO A 25 -7.01 -0.79 10.18
N GLU A 26 -6.59 0.47 10.32
CA GLU A 26 -7.24 1.64 9.77
C GLU A 26 -6.49 2.08 8.50
N ILE A 27 -7.24 2.27 7.40
CA ILE A 27 -6.74 2.89 6.19
C ILE A 27 -7.41 4.24 6.04
N THR A 28 -6.61 5.29 5.93
CA THR A 28 -7.06 6.64 5.63
C THR A 28 -6.67 7.00 4.21
N GLU A 29 -7.65 7.18 3.35
CA GLU A 29 -7.47 7.70 1.99
C GLU A 29 -8.58 8.72 1.71
N HIS A 30 -8.44 9.54 0.68
CA HIS A 30 -9.55 10.31 0.10
C HIS A 30 -10.56 9.40 -0.63
N GLY A 31 -11.07 8.35 0.04
CA GLY A 31 -11.91 7.27 -0.49
C GLY A 31 -12.92 6.70 0.52
N PRO A 32 -13.74 5.72 0.10
CA PRO A 32 -14.82 5.17 0.92
C PRO A 32 -14.31 4.47 2.20
N LYS A 33 -15.08 4.61 3.29
CA LYS A 33 -14.71 4.15 4.65
C LYS A 33 -14.91 2.64 4.88
N ASP A 34 -15.09 1.89 3.82
CA ASP A 34 -15.60 0.52 3.85
C ASP A 34 -14.44 -0.47 4.02
N GLY A 35 -13.72 -0.38 5.15
CA GLY A 35 -12.72 -1.37 5.60
C GLY A 35 -11.53 -1.67 4.68
N CYS A 36 -10.47 -2.24 5.26
CA CYS A 36 -9.22 -2.47 4.50
C CYS A 36 -9.35 -3.52 3.39
N GLU A 37 -10.06 -4.63 3.64
CA GLU A 37 -10.21 -5.70 2.64
C GLU A 37 -11.06 -5.29 1.45
N GLU A 38 -12.20 -4.64 1.71
CA GLU A 38 -13.10 -4.19 0.65
C GLU A 38 -12.48 -3.05 -0.15
N TYR A 39 -11.70 -2.16 0.46
CA TYR A 39 -10.88 -1.19 -0.27
C TYR A 39 -9.94 -1.86 -1.30
N PHE A 40 -9.09 -2.79 -0.85
CA PHE A 40 -8.16 -3.47 -1.77
C PHE A 40 -8.89 -4.31 -2.82
N GLN A 41 -10.05 -4.87 -2.48
CA GLN A 41 -10.89 -5.60 -3.42
C GLN A 41 -11.45 -4.68 -4.51
N ILE A 42 -12.06 -3.55 -4.14
CA ILE A 42 -12.58 -2.54 -5.10
C ILE A 42 -11.46 -2.04 -6.00
N MET A 43 -10.30 -1.70 -5.44
CA MET A 43 -9.14 -1.26 -6.22
C MET A 43 -8.71 -2.31 -7.24
N THR A 44 -8.66 -3.58 -6.83
CA THR A 44 -8.29 -4.71 -7.71
C THR A 44 -9.31 -4.91 -8.84
N ASP A 45 -10.60 -4.72 -8.55
CA ASP A 45 -11.71 -4.92 -9.49
C ASP A 45 -11.89 -3.75 -10.47
N VAL A 46 -11.46 -2.55 -10.10
CA VAL A 46 -11.61 -1.33 -10.92
C VAL A 46 -10.34 -1.01 -11.71
N LEU A 47 -9.16 -1.27 -11.14
CA LEU A 47 -7.87 -0.89 -11.70
C LEU A 47 -6.99 -2.10 -11.97
N GLU A 48 -6.26 -2.03 -13.08
CA GLU A 48 -5.05 -2.80 -13.30
C GLU A 48 -3.88 -1.95 -12.86
N MET A 49 -3.17 -2.41 -11.83
CA MET A 49 -1.93 -1.80 -11.37
C MET A 49 -0.74 -2.56 -11.95
N SER A 50 0.18 -1.85 -12.58
CA SER A 50 1.44 -2.39 -13.07
C SER A 50 2.60 -1.68 -12.37
N LEU A 51 3.27 -2.41 -11.49
CA LEU A 51 4.44 -1.94 -10.76
C LEU A 51 5.69 -2.58 -11.35
N SER A 52 6.67 -1.74 -11.71
CA SER A 52 7.98 -2.24 -12.14
C SER A 52 8.83 -2.70 -10.95
N HIS A 53 9.95 -3.37 -11.23
CA HIS A 53 10.92 -3.76 -10.20
C HIS A 53 11.60 -2.56 -9.50
N VAL A 54 11.45 -1.35 -10.06
CA VAL A 54 11.91 -0.08 -9.46
C VAL A 54 10.74 0.79 -8.97
N ALA A 55 9.53 0.22 -8.87
CA ALA A 55 8.34 0.93 -8.41
C ALA A 55 8.51 1.49 -6.99
N PHE A 56 9.31 0.83 -6.16
CA PHE A 56 9.60 1.27 -4.81
C PHE A 56 11.10 1.48 -4.59
N PRO A 57 11.47 2.41 -3.71
CA PRO A 57 12.83 2.61 -3.26
C PRO A 57 13.43 1.35 -2.66
N ARG A 58 14.76 1.22 -2.76
CA ARG A 58 15.50 0.24 -1.96
C ARG A 58 15.50 0.69 -0.50
N ALA A 59 15.68 -0.24 0.43
CA ALA A 59 15.61 0.07 1.86
C ALA A 59 16.59 1.17 2.31
N GLU A 60 17.70 1.32 1.59
CA GLU A 60 18.78 2.27 1.84
C GLU A 60 18.56 3.63 1.15
N GLU A 61 17.58 3.75 0.25
CA GLU A 61 17.42 4.92 -0.63
C GLU A 61 15.94 5.27 -0.78
N GLY A 62 15.43 6.30 -0.11
CA GLY A 62 14.09 6.84 -0.36
C GLY A 62 12.95 6.30 0.51
N ILE A 63 13.28 5.59 1.60
CA ILE A 63 12.39 5.37 2.74
C ILE A 63 12.65 6.48 3.76
N ILE A 64 11.60 7.21 4.16
CA ILE A 64 11.68 8.25 5.19
C ILE A 64 11.17 7.64 6.49
N VAL A 65 11.96 7.70 7.56
CA VAL A 65 11.58 7.19 8.88
C VAL A 65 11.56 8.34 9.86
N ASP A 66 10.40 8.59 10.47
CA ASP A 66 10.26 9.47 11.62
C ASP A 66 10.08 8.61 12.88
N ALA A 67 11.20 8.34 13.55
CA ALA A 67 11.22 7.51 14.75
C ALA A 67 10.56 8.20 15.96
N ALA A 68 10.44 9.54 15.97
CA ALA A 68 9.85 10.26 17.09
C ALA A 68 8.34 10.00 17.20
N VAL A 69 7.68 9.77 16.07
CA VAL A 69 6.25 9.46 15.98
C VAL A 69 5.96 8.05 15.47
N GLY A 70 6.99 7.22 15.26
CA GLY A 70 6.83 5.83 14.82
C GLY A 70 6.25 5.69 13.42
N MET A 71 6.63 6.56 12.49
CA MET A 71 6.10 6.61 11.12
C MET A 71 7.16 6.23 10.08
N VAL A 72 6.72 5.51 9.04
CA VAL A 72 7.52 5.19 7.86
C VAL A 72 6.79 5.66 6.60
N SER A 73 7.43 6.49 5.78
CA SER A 73 6.91 6.92 4.48
C SER A 73 7.70 6.30 3.32
N VAL A 74 6.99 5.81 2.31
CA VAL A 74 7.56 5.18 1.12
C VAL A 74 6.95 5.79 -0.13
N VAL A 75 7.78 6.37 -1.00
CA VAL A 75 7.34 6.89 -2.30
C VAL A 75 7.24 5.73 -3.29
N GLY A 76 6.06 5.47 -3.83
CA GLY A 76 5.82 4.49 -4.87
C GLY A 76 5.60 5.14 -6.25
N LYS A 77 5.89 4.37 -7.30
CA LYS A 77 5.61 4.72 -8.70
C LYS A 77 4.90 3.57 -9.38
N GLY A 78 3.81 3.83 -10.07
CA GLY A 78 3.04 2.78 -10.74
C GLY A 78 2.32 3.28 -11.97
N ARG A 79 2.05 2.37 -12.91
CA ARG A 79 1.11 2.65 -13.99
C ARG A 79 -0.23 2.03 -13.66
N PHE A 80 -1.27 2.86 -13.67
CA PHE A 80 -2.64 2.44 -13.42
C PHE A 80 -3.43 2.44 -14.73
N ARG A 81 -4.33 1.48 -14.89
CA ARG A 81 -5.25 1.40 -16.03
C ARG A 81 -6.64 1.05 -15.53
N SER A 82 -7.63 1.87 -15.89
CA SER A 82 -9.04 1.54 -15.66
C SER A 82 -9.43 0.28 -16.41
N ARG A 83 -9.91 -0.74 -15.69
CA ARG A 83 -10.39 -1.98 -16.32
C ARG A 83 -11.57 -1.75 -17.24
N LYS A 84 -12.46 -0.82 -16.88
CA LYS A 84 -13.66 -0.44 -17.64
C LYS A 84 -13.33 0.33 -18.91
N THR A 85 -12.54 1.41 -18.79
CA THR A 85 -12.34 2.35 -19.91
C THR A 85 -11.06 2.12 -20.70
N LYS A 86 -10.15 1.29 -20.17
CA LYS A 86 -8.79 1.03 -20.69
C LYS A 86 -7.87 2.26 -20.73
N LYS A 87 -8.31 3.43 -20.28
CA LYS A 87 -7.46 4.60 -20.07
C LYS A 87 -6.48 4.33 -18.93
N GLY A 88 -5.24 4.78 -19.07
CA GLY A 88 -4.22 4.61 -18.05
C GLY A 88 -3.34 5.85 -17.89
N TRP A 89 -2.69 5.93 -16.73
CA TRP A 89 -1.81 7.02 -16.32
C TRP A 89 -0.67 6.47 -15.47
N ASP A 90 0.43 7.22 -15.44
CA ASP A 90 1.54 6.95 -14.53
C ASP A 90 1.34 7.82 -13.29
N GLU A 91 1.53 7.25 -12.10
CA GLU A 91 1.25 7.87 -10.81
C GLU A 91 2.47 7.80 -9.90
N ILE A 92 2.64 8.83 -9.06
CA ILE A 92 3.58 8.83 -7.93
C ILE A 92 2.74 9.02 -6.67
N PHE A 93 2.80 8.05 -5.77
CA PHE A 93 2.02 8.03 -4.54
C PHE A 93 2.94 7.83 -3.33
N ILE A 94 2.45 8.15 -2.13
CA ILE A 94 3.22 8.00 -0.89
C ILE A 94 2.41 7.15 0.06
N TYR A 95 2.93 5.97 0.40
CA TYR A 95 2.41 5.24 1.54
C TYR A 95 3.00 5.83 2.83
N ARG A 96 2.16 6.13 3.80
CA ARG A 96 2.54 6.41 5.19
C ARG A 96 2.03 5.29 6.08
N PHE A 97 2.93 4.66 6.80
CA PHE A 97 2.64 3.58 7.73
C PHE A 97 2.97 4.02 9.15
N SER A 98 2.04 3.83 10.07
CA SER A 98 2.14 4.24 11.47
C SER A 98 1.45 3.22 12.38
N GLU A 99 1.58 3.47 13.69
CA GLU A 99 0.91 2.71 14.75
C GLU A 99 1.24 1.21 14.72
N PHE A 100 2.49 0.84 14.45
CA PHE A 100 2.89 -0.56 14.38
C PHE A 100 2.59 -1.32 15.69
N ASP A 101 2.14 -2.57 15.58
CA ASP A 101 1.95 -3.44 16.75
C ASP A 101 3.28 -4.07 17.23
N GLU A 102 3.21 -4.84 18.32
CA GLU A 102 4.38 -5.52 18.92
C GLU A 102 5.05 -6.53 17.96
N GLU A 103 4.33 -7.00 16.94
CA GLU A 103 4.84 -7.87 15.88
C GLU A 103 5.31 -7.08 14.64
N VAL A 104 5.38 -5.75 14.74
CA VAL A 104 5.78 -4.82 13.67
C VAL A 104 4.82 -4.86 12.47
N ARG A 105 3.54 -5.19 12.71
CA ARG A 105 2.49 -5.11 11.69
C ARG A 105 1.86 -3.73 11.69
N VAL A 106 1.43 -3.29 10.51
CA VAL A 106 0.81 -1.97 10.32
C VAL A 106 -0.57 -1.95 11.00
N ARG A 107 -0.84 -0.95 11.86
CA ARG A 107 -2.21 -0.63 12.30
C ARG A 107 -2.81 0.54 11.54
N HIS A 108 -2.00 1.50 11.10
CA HIS A 108 -2.49 2.65 10.34
C HIS A 108 -1.71 2.83 9.05
N GLU A 109 -2.45 2.92 7.94
CA GLU A 109 -1.93 3.23 6.61
C GLU A 109 -2.66 4.48 6.06
N GLU A 110 -1.89 5.40 5.49
CA GLU A 110 -2.40 6.59 4.83
C GLU A 110 -1.75 6.76 3.44
N ILE A 111 -2.55 7.08 2.42
CA ILE A 111 -2.12 7.25 1.01
C ILE A 111 -2.52 8.62 0.49
#